data_AF-A0A2H0LKU5-F1
#
_entry.id   AF-A0A2H0LKU5-F1
#
_cell.length_a   1.000
_cell.length_b   1.000
_cell.length_c   1.000
_cell.angle_alpha   90.00
_cell.angle_beta   90.00
_cell.angle_gamma   90.00
#
_symmetry.space_group_name_H-M   'P 1'
#
loop_
_entity.id
_entity.type
_entity.pdbx_description
1 polymer ?
#
loop_
_entity_poly.entity_id
_entity_poly.type
_entity_poly.pdbx_seq_one_letter_code
_entity_poly.pdbx_strand_id
1 'polypeptide(L)' 'MTEEKKSKWFYDVWFVILMLLTIGPFAFPLLWKSTKFSRVMKWTLTILFVLLTVGAIWSSIEMVKYIWQRAQEIQAAVVF' A
#
# COMPACT_ATOMS: atom_id res chain seq x y z
N MET A 1 -5.59 28.85 -34.07
CA MET A 1 -5.17 27.45 -33.86
C MET A 1 -5.27 27.18 -32.37
N THR A 2 -6.34 26.52 -31.94
CA THR A 2 -6.53 26.13 -30.55
C THR A 2 -5.51 25.04 -30.24
N GLU A 3 -4.43 25.41 -29.55
CA GLU A 3 -3.47 24.47 -28.98
C GLU A 3 -4.22 23.53 -28.02
N GLU A 4 -4.69 22.40 -28.56
CA GLU A 4 -5.21 21.31 -27.75
C GLU A 4 -4.08 20.87 -26.82
N LYS A 5 -4.23 21.29 -25.57
CA LYS A 5 -3.36 20.93 -24.45
C LYS A 5 -3.44 19.42 -24.31
N LYS A 6 -2.60 18.70 -25.06
CA LYS A 6 -2.46 17.25 -25.09
C LYS A 6 -2.12 16.80 -23.68
N SER A 7 -3.14 16.61 -22.87
CA SER A 7 -3.05 16.01 -21.55
C SER A 7 -2.48 14.62 -21.79
N LYS A 8 -1.18 14.45 -21.51
CA LYS A 8 -0.50 13.18 -21.72
C LYS A 8 -1.23 12.13 -20.88
N TRP A 9 -1.89 11.20 -21.55
CA TRP A 9 -2.72 10.12 -20.99
C TRP A 9 -2.08 9.34 -19.82
N PHE A 10 -0.74 9.31 -19.79
CA PHE A 10 0.07 8.74 -18.69
C PHE A 10 0.04 9.51 -17.36
N TYR A 11 -0.51 10.73 -17.33
CA TYR A 11 -0.52 11.62 -16.16
C TYR A 11 -1.88 11.71 -15.48
N ASP A 12 -2.84 10.91 -15.92
CA ASP A 12 -4.14 10.86 -15.27
C ASP A 12 -4.01 10.20 -13.90
N VAL A 13 -4.59 10.82 -12.87
CA VAL A 13 -4.50 10.36 -11.48
C VAL A 13 -5.01 8.92 -11.36
N TRP A 14 -6.03 8.59 -12.16
CA TRP A 14 -6.57 7.25 -12.29
C TRP A 14 -5.59 6.22 -12.86
N PHE A 15 -4.76 6.61 -13.83
CA PHE A 15 -3.74 5.72 -14.41
C PHE A 15 -2.66 5.40 -13.38
N VAL A 16 -2.31 6.36 -12.53
CA VAL A 16 -1.34 6.18 -11.44
C VAL A 16 -1.91 5.33 -10.32
N ILE A 17 -3.18 5.53 -9.95
CA ILE A 17 -3.88 4.66 -8.99
C ILE A 17 -3.92 3.22 -9.53
N LEU A 18 -4.26 3.04 -10.82
CA LEU A 18 -4.26 1.73 -11.46
C LEU A 18 -2.86 1.11 -11.48
N MET A 19 -1.81 1.86 -11.82
CA MET A 19 -0.43 1.37 -11.75
C MET A 19 -0.03 0.99 -10.32
N LEU A 20 -0.42 1.76 -9.30
CA LEU A 20 -0.15 1.43 -7.91
C LEU A 20 -0.89 0.16 -7.47
N LEU A 21 -2.12 -0.04 -7.96
CA LEU A 21 -2.90 -1.25 -7.69
C LEU A 21 -2.34 -2.48 -8.41
N THR A 22 -1.76 -2.29 -9.60
CA THR A 22 -1.33 -3.39 -10.49
C THR A 22 0.15 -3.77 -10.28
N ILE A 23 1.03 -2.78 -10.06
CA ILE A 23 2.48 -2.95 -9.86
C ILE A 23 2.82 -2.93 -8.35
N GLY A 24 1.89 -2.50 -7.51
CA GLY A 24 2.06 -2.48 -6.06
C GLY A 24 3.01 -1.39 -5.57
N PRO A 25 3.65 -1.57 -4.39
CA PRO A 25 4.50 -0.58 -3.70
C PRO A 25 5.53 0.11 -4.58
N PHE A 26 6.02 -0.60 -5.61
CA PHE A 26 7.13 -0.18 -6.44
C PHE A 26 6.80 0.93 -7.44
N ALA A 27 5.52 1.30 -7.61
CA ALA A 27 5.19 2.50 -8.37
C ALA A 27 5.59 3.79 -7.63
N PHE A 28 5.79 3.72 -6.30
CA PHE A 28 6.14 4.86 -5.45
C PHE A 28 7.50 5.52 -5.80
N PRO A 29 8.63 4.79 -5.94
CA PRO A 29 9.88 5.39 -6.41
C PRO A 29 9.81 5.88 -7.87
N LEU A 30 8.98 5.24 -8.71
CA LEU A 30 8.79 5.65 -10.10
C LEU A 30 8.10 7.03 -10.21
N LEU A 31 7.17 7.31 -9.29
CA LEU A 31 6.47 8.60 -9.16
C LEU A 31 7.38 9.73 -8.68
N TRP A 32 8.38 9.43 -7.85
CA TRP A 32 9.35 10.43 -7.37
C TRP A 32 10.22 11.01 -8.49
N LYS A 33 10.41 10.28 -9.60
CA LYS A 33 11.19 10.74 -10.75
C LYS A 33 10.45 11.77 -11.62
N SER A 34 9.14 11.93 -11.45
CA SER A 34 8.34 12.90 -12.21
C SER A 34 8.16 14.22 -11.46
N THR A 35 8.70 15.30 -12.02
CA THR A 35 8.65 16.68 -11.51
C THR A 35 7.26 17.33 -11.56
N LYS A 36 6.25 16.69 -12.15
CA LYS A 36 4.88 17.23 -12.24
C LYS A 36 3.92 16.76 -11.14
N PHE A 37 4.37 15.88 -10.24
CA PHE A 37 3.54 15.46 -9.11
C PHE A 37 3.54 16.52 -8.00
N SER A 38 2.35 17.05 -7.69
CA SER A 38 2.17 18.07 -6.65
C SER A 38 2.59 17.50 -5.28
N ARG A 39 3.06 18.38 -4.39
CA ARG A 39 3.41 18.01 -3.01
C ARG A 39 2.29 17.24 -2.32
N VAL A 40 1.03 17.58 -2.61
CA VAL A 40 -0.17 16.94 -2.03
C VAL A 40 -0.23 15.46 -2.37
N MET A 41 -0.02 15.07 -3.63
CA MET A 41 -0.10 13.65 -4.01
C MET A 41 0.98 12.79 -3.34
N LYS A 42 2.19 13.35 -3.19
CA LYS A 42 3.29 12.66 -2.49
C LYS A 42 2.91 12.39 -1.03
N TRP A 43 2.28 13.36 -0.36
CA TRP A 43 1.78 13.20 1.00
C TRP A 43 0.66 12.17 1.09
N THR A 44 -0.36 12.26 0.21
CA THR A 44 -1.48 11.30 0.20
C THR A 44 -0.99 9.86 0.02
N LEU A 45 -0.07 9.62 -0.91
CA LEU A 45 0.50 8.29 -1.16
C LEU A 45 1.29 7.78 0.05
N THR A 46 2.10 8.65 0.67
CA THR A 46 2.89 8.27 1.85
C THR A 46 1.98 7.89 3.02
N ILE A 47 0.95 8.71 3.28
CA ILE A 47 -0.04 8.46 4.34
C ILE A 47 -0.77 7.14 4.09
N LEU A 48 -1.22 6.90 2.84
CA LEU A 48 -1.89 5.66 2.47
C LEU A 48 -0.98 4.44 2.73
N PHE A 49 0.30 4.55 2.35
CA PHE A 49 1.28 3.48 2.55
C PHE A 49 1.54 3.18 4.03
N VAL A 50 1.64 4.23 4.83
CA VAL A 50 1.80 4.13 6.29
C VAL A 50 0.60 3.42 6.90
N LEU A 51 -0.63 3.81 6.53
CA LEU A 51 -1.85 3.17 7.03
C LEU A 51 -1.91 1.68 6.66
N LEU A 52 -1.58 1.33 5.41
CA LEU A 52 -1.52 -0.07 4.98
C LEU A 52 -0.49 -0.87 5.78
N THR A 53 0.70 -0.30 5.97
CA THR A 53 1.78 -0.97 6.72
C THR A 53 1.42 -1.16 8.18
N VAL A 54 0.85 -0.12 8.82
CA VAL A 54 0.40 -0.18 10.21
C VAL A 54 -0.72 -1.21 10.39
N GLY A 55 -1.69 -1.24 9.47
CA GLY A 55 -2.75 -2.25 9.47
C GLY A 55 -2.19 -3.67 9.34
N ALA A 56 -1.25 -3.89 8.42
CA ALA A 56 -0.60 -5.18 8.23
C ALA A 56 0.16 -5.65 9.48
N ILE A 57 0.86 -4.73 10.17
CA ILE A 57 1.55 -5.02 11.44
C ILE A 57 0.53 -5.41 12.51
N TRP A 58 -0.57 -4.66 12.64
CA TRP A 58 -1.62 -4.97 13.62
C TRP A 58 -2.20 -6.37 13.42
N SER A 59 -2.59 -6.68 12.18
CA SER A 59 -3.11 -8.00 11.83
C SER A 59 -2.09 -9.10 12.07
N SER A 60 -0.81 -8.84 11.81
CA SER A 60 0.28 -9.80 12.06
C SER A 60 0.44 -10.09 13.55
N ILE A 61 0.35 -9.07 14.41
CA ILE A 61 0.44 -9.23 15.86
C ILE A 61 -0.73 -10.06 16.39
N GLU A 62 -1.96 -9.77 15.93
CA GLU A 62 -3.14 -10.54 16.32
C GLU A 62 -3.03 -12.00 15.88
N MET A 63 -2.63 -12.25 14.63
CA MET A 63 -2.41 -13.59 14.11
C MET A 63 -1.41 -14.38 14.96
N VAL A 64 -0.28 -13.77 15.32
CA VAL A 64 0.74 -14.39 16.17
C VAL A 64 0.15 -14.74 17.54
N LYS A 65 -0.62 -13.84 18.16
CA LYS A 65 -1.29 -14.11 19.44
C LYS A 65 -2.25 -15.29 19.34
N TYR A 66 -3.05 -15.37 18.27
CA TYR A 66 -3.97 -16.49 18.04
C TYR A 66 -3.23 -17.83 17.90
N ILE A 67 -2.11 -17.85 17.17
CA ILE A 67 -1.30 -19.06 17.00
C ILE A 67 -0.70 -19.51 18.33
N TRP A 68 -0.12 -18.58 19.10
CA TRP A 68 0.46 -18.89 20.41
C TRP A 68 -0.55 -19.46 21.38
N GLN A 69 -1.76 -18.91 21.40
CA GLN A 69 -2.85 -19.39 22.25
C GLN A 69 -3.31 -20.80 21.86
N ARG A 70 -3.45 -21.07 20.55
CA ARG A 70 -3.83 -22.41 20.06
C ARG A 70 -2.75 -23.47 20.28
N ALA A 71 -1.47 -23.10 20.17
CA ALA A 71 -0.37 -24.02 20.43
C ALA A 71 -0.39 -24.53 21.88
N GLN A 72 -0.74 -23.68 22.85
CA GLN A 72 -0.84 -24.06 24.26
C GLN A 72 -2.02 -25.01 24.52
N GLU A 73 -3.17 -24.77 23.89
CA GLU A 73 -4.35 -25.65 23.99
C GLU A 73 -4.07 -27.07 23.46
N ILE A 74 -3.38 -27.16 22.32
CA ILE A 74 -3.04 -28.46 21.71
C ILE A 74 -2.04 -29.22 22.57
N GLN A 75 -1.01 -28.56 23.12
CA GLN A 75 -0.05 -29.23 24.01
C GLN A 75 -0.69 -29.69 25.32
N ALA A 76 -1.59 -28.89 25.89
CA ALA A 76 -2.33 -29.30 27.08
C ALA A 76 -3.19 -30.54 26.81
N ALA A 77 -3.86 -30.62 25.65
CA ALA A 77 -4.71 -31.75 25.27
C ALA A 77 -3.94 -33.02 24.86
N VAL A 78 -2.71 -32.91 24.38
CA VAL A 78 -1.85 -34.05 23.96
C VAL A 78 -1.13 -34.70 25.15
N VAL A 79 -0.99 -33.98 26.27
CA VAL A 79 -0.27 -34.46 27.48
C VAL A 79 -1.18 -35.24 28.45
N PHE A 80 -2.51 -35.25 28.23
CA PHE A 80 -3.47 -36.12 28.94
C PHE A 80 -3.79 -37.38 28.14
#